data_AF-A0A2M6ZZC8-F1
#
_entry.id   AF-A0A2M6ZZC8-F1
#
_cell.length_a   1.000
_cell.length_b   1.000
_cell.length_c   1.000
_cell.angle_alpha   90.00
_cell.angle_beta   90.00
_cell.angle_gamma   90.00
#
_symmetry.space_group_name_H-M   'P 1'
#
loop_
_entity.id
_entity.type
_entity.pdbx_description
1 polymer ?
#
loop_
_entity_poly.entity_id
_entity_poly.type
_entity_poly.pdbx_seq_one_letter_code
_entity_poly.pdbx_strand_id
1 'polypeptide(L)'
;FWQERLEASRGSVIGRKTQVISVEEDWPGGAGQLLGTLYAWEKAKARININKILENGGTAAMYHTAGKGMRMAPLPAAEANNKSAIKLPRLIEIDGKKTALTILEAVIFQTGIFAASRGGRLCVFWGDQVFIPSRAVDFEGTHHAEIFDIRAEIPSDEETWAMDWQSYGLIIPTASGEALQREKQNWCELKRLIDQGIVKPDESGRIILGKSLGCFSVSQTLLSALLEEFAPELAEKQSKMDTDPHLWMPLTSTRNEFVSNGGDEARWERINEFKQRFSAQGLKLFGDKDLGSETLWWDYGQVQLYHQNFLKSLEESFEGECLRQFYDLERYWIKSSDLDGLLVENSILVNTQAKGTVRDSVLMGISADDLDVSGCAMVNSSLSRVKAEKSLLYNCIDLTDLELSTGEVAVDVFLPSQGRVRMRTELSRDGKEDWAKTVNGNPHSFAALNKIVEGENLQEFASERNRW
;
A
#
# COMPACT_ATOMS: atom_id res chain seq x y z
N PHE A 1 3.52 16.12 -10.12
CA PHE A 1 3.03 14.82 -10.61
C PHE A 1 1.66 14.47 -10.04
N TRP A 2 1.50 14.08 -8.76
CA TRP A 2 0.23 13.54 -8.26
C TRP A 2 -0.96 14.50 -8.32
N GLN A 3 -0.74 15.80 -8.07
CA GLN A 3 -1.78 16.82 -8.25
C GLN A 3 -2.38 16.72 -9.67
N GLU A 4 -1.55 16.91 -10.69
CA GLU A 4 -1.93 16.88 -12.10
C GLU A 4 -2.57 15.53 -12.50
N ARG A 5 -1.94 14.40 -12.16
CA ARG A 5 -2.42 13.07 -12.54
C ARG A 5 -3.81 12.76 -11.96
N LEU A 6 -4.02 13.02 -10.68
CA LEU A 6 -5.29 12.71 -10.02
C LEU A 6 -6.40 13.69 -10.42
N GLU A 7 -6.06 14.95 -10.73
CA GLU A 7 -7.03 15.89 -11.26
C GLU A 7 -7.52 15.52 -12.66
N ALA A 8 -6.61 15.03 -13.51
CA ALA A 8 -6.92 14.53 -14.84
C ALA A 8 -7.68 13.18 -14.82
N SER A 9 -7.60 12.41 -13.73
CA SER A 9 -8.33 11.14 -13.55
C SER A 9 -9.70 11.28 -12.88
N ARG A 10 -10.17 12.51 -12.63
CA ARG A 10 -11.53 12.78 -12.11
C ARG A 10 -12.60 12.18 -13.02
N GLY A 11 -13.52 11.44 -12.43
CA GLY A 11 -14.58 10.72 -13.13
C GLY A 11 -14.18 9.33 -13.62
N SER A 12 -12.89 9.01 -13.65
CA SER A 12 -12.35 7.68 -13.98
C SER A 12 -11.94 6.92 -12.72
N VAL A 13 -11.15 7.55 -11.85
CA VAL A 13 -10.61 6.95 -10.61
C VAL A 13 -11.23 7.60 -9.38
N ILE A 14 -11.30 8.93 -9.37
CA ILE A 14 -11.80 9.72 -8.24
C ILE A 14 -13.12 10.41 -8.61
N GLY A 15 -13.93 10.76 -7.60
CA GLY A 15 -15.19 11.47 -7.83
C GLY A 15 -14.99 12.80 -8.60
N ARG A 16 -15.91 13.13 -9.52
CA ARG A 16 -15.82 14.35 -10.35
C ARG A 16 -15.74 15.65 -9.55
N LYS A 17 -16.29 15.66 -8.33
CA LYS A 17 -16.31 16.81 -7.42
C LYS A 17 -15.20 16.76 -6.37
N THR A 18 -14.36 15.73 -6.39
CA THR A 18 -13.29 15.53 -5.41
C THR A 18 -12.18 16.55 -5.62
N GLN A 19 -11.82 17.24 -4.55
CA GLN A 19 -10.68 18.14 -4.52
C GLN A 19 -9.43 17.35 -4.19
N VAL A 20 -8.35 17.61 -4.93
CA VAL A 20 -7.07 16.91 -4.78
C VAL A 20 -6.07 17.89 -4.21
N ILE A 21 -5.31 17.46 -3.20
CA ILE A 21 -4.21 18.23 -2.63
C ILE A 21 -3.02 17.31 -2.48
N SER A 22 -2.03 17.48 -3.33
CA SER A 22 -0.74 16.81 -3.19
C SER A 22 0.21 17.67 -2.35
N VAL A 23 0.63 17.15 -1.20
CA VAL A 23 1.64 17.77 -0.34
C VAL A 23 2.94 16.99 -0.43
N GLU A 24 4.04 17.72 -0.46
CA GLU A 24 5.38 17.15 -0.38
C GLU A 24 5.84 17.12 1.09
N GLU A 25 6.47 16.03 1.52
CA GLU A 25 7.05 15.95 2.86
C GLU A 25 8.43 16.61 2.86
N ASP A 26 8.49 17.87 3.30
CA ASP A 26 9.74 18.59 3.58
C ASP A 26 10.16 18.37 5.04
N TRP A 27 10.40 17.11 5.40
CA TRP A 27 10.82 16.69 6.74
C TRP A 27 12.15 15.93 6.68
N PRO A 28 13.25 16.51 7.20
CA PRO A 28 14.55 15.85 7.20
C PRO A 28 14.51 14.48 7.89
N GLY A 29 14.88 13.41 7.19
CA GLY A 29 14.87 12.04 7.73
C GLY A 29 13.49 11.36 7.78
N GLY A 30 12.44 12.07 7.41
CA GLY A 30 11.05 11.60 7.36
C GLY A 30 10.33 11.68 8.72
N ALA A 31 9.06 12.07 8.70
CA ALA A 31 8.28 12.37 9.91
C ALA A 31 7.74 11.12 10.63
N GLY A 32 7.67 9.98 9.94
CA GLY A 32 6.90 8.81 10.40
C GLY A 32 5.40 9.01 10.20
N GLN A 33 4.61 7.95 10.39
CA GLN A 33 3.19 7.99 10.01
C GLN A 33 2.37 8.99 10.83
N LEU A 34 2.64 9.14 12.14
CA LEU A 34 1.88 10.03 13.02
C LEU A 34 2.14 11.50 12.67
N LEU A 35 3.39 11.94 12.78
CA LEU A 35 3.74 13.33 12.49
C LEU A 35 3.57 13.66 11.02
N GLY A 36 3.83 12.71 10.11
CA GLY A 36 3.57 12.88 8.68
C GLY A 36 2.09 13.15 8.38
N THR A 37 1.17 12.44 9.06
CA THR A 37 -0.28 12.70 8.93
C THR A 37 -0.64 14.10 9.39
N LEU A 38 -0.22 14.47 10.61
CA LEU A 38 -0.53 15.77 11.20
C LEU A 38 0.10 16.92 10.40
N TYR A 39 1.35 16.75 9.95
CA TYR A 39 2.08 17.73 9.16
C TYR A 39 1.45 17.92 7.77
N ALA A 40 1.10 16.83 7.09
CA ALA A 40 0.38 16.88 5.82
C ALA A 40 -0.95 17.63 5.95
N TRP A 41 -1.67 17.43 7.07
CA TRP A 41 -2.90 18.16 7.36
C TRP A 41 -2.68 19.67 7.52
N GLU A 42 -1.65 20.09 8.27
CA GLU A 42 -1.28 21.52 8.38
C GLU A 42 -0.95 22.13 7.01
N LYS A 43 -0.16 21.43 6.18
CA LYS A 43 0.14 21.90 4.81
C LYS A 43 -1.11 22.00 3.95
N ALA A 44 -2.06 21.07 4.10
CA ALA A 44 -3.33 21.11 3.37
C ALA A 44 -4.20 22.30 3.80
N LYS A 45 -4.28 22.60 5.12
CA LYS A 45 -5.01 23.76 5.67
C LYS A 45 -4.54 25.10 5.08
N ALA A 46 -3.25 25.22 4.75
CA ALA A 46 -2.70 26.42 4.12
C ALA A 46 -3.19 26.62 2.67
N ARG A 47 -3.69 25.57 2.01
CA ARG A 47 -4.16 25.61 0.62
C ARG A 47 -5.68 25.64 0.50
N ILE A 48 -6.39 25.08 1.48
CA ILE A 48 -7.85 25.05 1.51
C ILE A 48 -8.37 25.11 2.94
N ASN A 49 -9.57 25.66 3.10
CA ASN A 49 -10.30 25.58 4.37
C ASN A 49 -10.93 24.18 4.57
N ILE A 50 -10.08 23.18 4.82
CA ILE A 50 -10.49 21.78 5.04
C ILE A 50 -11.35 21.61 6.29
N ASN A 51 -11.14 22.44 7.31
CA ASN A 51 -11.97 22.44 8.54
C ASN A 51 -13.43 22.77 8.19
N LYS A 52 -13.66 23.81 7.39
CA LYS A 52 -15.00 24.16 6.91
C LYS A 52 -15.61 23.07 6.02
N ILE A 53 -14.80 22.32 5.28
CA ILE A 53 -15.29 21.17 4.49
C ILE A 53 -15.82 20.10 5.43
N LEU A 54 -15.05 19.73 6.47
CA LEU A 54 -15.47 18.74 7.46
C LEU A 54 -16.70 19.20 8.28
N GLU A 55 -16.72 20.46 8.72
CA GLU A 55 -17.86 21.05 9.46
C GLU A 55 -19.16 21.02 8.67
N ASN A 56 -19.09 21.14 7.34
CA ASN A 56 -20.25 21.05 6.44
C ASN A 56 -20.61 19.59 6.06
N GLY A 57 -20.07 18.60 6.77
CA GLY A 57 -20.35 17.18 6.53
C GLY A 57 -19.53 16.55 5.40
N GLY A 58 -18.51 17.24 4.89
CA GLY A 58 -17.55 16.66 3.95
C GLY A 58 -16.65 15.61 4.62
N THR A 59 -15.99 14.81 3.80
CA THR A 59 -15.05 13.75 4.22
C THR A 59 -13.69 14.02 3.64
N ALA A 60 -12.62 13.76 4.40
CA ALA A 60 -11.24 13.82 3.91
C ALA A 60 -10.60 12.42 3.94
N ALA A 61 -9.80 12.12 2.91
CA ALA A 61 -8.93 10.95 2.88
C ALA A 61 -7.48 11.39 2.60
N MET A 62 -6.53 10.77 3.31
CA MET A 62 -5.10 10.98 3.16
C MET A 62 -4.42 9.66 2.82
N TYR A 63 -3.49 9.70 1.87
CA TYR A 63 -2.78 8.53 1.37
C TYR A 63 -1.29 8.73 1.56
N HIS A 64 -0.64 7.86 2.33
CA HIS A 64 0.80 7.93 2.57
C HIS A 64 1.57 7.33 1.39
N THR A 65 2.35 8.17 0.69
CA THR A 65 3.13 7.77 -0.50
C THR A 65 4.63 8.03 -0.37
N ALA A 66 5.11 8.57 0.76
CA ALA A 66 6.49 9.08 0.91
C ALA A 66 7.57 7.99 1.11
N GLY A 67 7.19 6.71 1.18
CA GLY A 67 8.15 5.62 1.37
C GLY A 67 9.02 5.37 0.13
N LYS A 68 10.32 5.14 0.33
CA LYS A 68 11.31 4.84 -0.72
C LYS A 68 11.04 3.56 -1.53
N GLY A 69 10.15 2.69 -1.05
CA GLY A 69 9.82 1.43 -1.73
C GLY A 69 10.98 0.42 -1.81
N MET A 70 11.83 0.34 -0.78
CA MET A 70 13.04 -0.51 -0.78
C MET A 70 12.77 -1.99 -1.14
N ARG A 71 11.66 -2.56 -0.65
CA ARG A 71 11.24 -3.95 -0.94
C ARG A 71 10.61 -4.14 -2.33
N MET A 72 10.26 -3.03 -2.99
CA MET A 72 9.79 -3.01 -4.38
C MET A 72 10.92 -2.71 -5.37
N ALA A 73 12.12 -2.38 -4.90
CA ALA A 73 13.23 -2.02 -5.76
C ALA A 73 13.60 -3.19 -6.69
N PRO A 74 13.77 -2.95 -8.01
CA PRO A 74 14.00 -1.63 -8.64
C PRO A 74 12.78 -0.90 -9.21
N LEU A 75 11.55 -1.39 -9.07
CA LEU A 75 10.37 -0.81 -9.73
C LEU A 75 10.14 0.69 -9.43
N PRO A 76 10.27 1.19 -8.18
CA PRO A 76 10.10 2.61 -7.91
C PRO A 76 11.04 3.50 -8.73
N ALA A 77 12.28 3.08 -8.99
CA ALA A 77 13.23 3.89 -9.76
C ALA A 77 12.78 4.06 -11.22
N ALA A 78 12.16 3.04 -11.82
CA ALA A 78 11.57 3.14 -13.17
C ALA A 78 10.40 4.13 -13.23
N GLU A 79 9.78 4.42 -12.09
CA GLU A 79 8.69 5.40 -11.94
C GLU A 79 9.17 6.62 -11.14
N ALA A 80 10.39 7.10 -11.38
CA ALA A 80 10.91 8.32 -10.78
C ALA A 80 10.92 8.31 -9.23
N ASN A 81 11.36 7.19 -8.64
CA ASN A 81 11.33 6.90 -7.20
C ASN A 81 9.93 6.89 -6.56
N ASN A 82 8.87 6.81 -7.37
CA ASN A 82 7.51 6.84 -6.87
C ASN A 82 6.90 5.43 -6.85
N LYS A 83 6.99 4.76 -5.71
CA LYS A 83 6.38 3.42 -5.49
C LYS A 83 4.91 3.40 -5.89
N SER A 84 4.17 4.42 -5.50
CA SER A 84 2.73 4.53 -5.74
C SER A 84 2.35 4.74 -7.22
N ALA A 85 3.32 5.08 -8.08
CA ALA A 85 3.15 5.25 -9.52
C ALA A 85 3.42 3.96 -10.33
N ILE A 86 3.86 2.89 -9.67
CA ILE A 86 3.99 1.58 -10.31
C ILE A 86 2.64 1.17 -10.90
N LYS A 87 2.69 0.65 -12.12
CA LYS A 87 1.54 0.40 -12.97
C LYS A 87 0.87 -0.92 -12.62
N LEU A 88 -0.45 -0.97 -12.73
CA LEU A 88 -1.30 -2.14 -12.50
C LEU A 88 -2.05 -2.51 -13.78
N PRO A 89 -2.55 -3.76 -13.91
CA PRO A 89 -3.05 -4.30 -15.18
C PRO A 89 -4.48 -3.81 -15.49
N ARG A 90 -4.73 -2.51 -15.43
CA ARG A 90 -5.99 -1.87 -15.82
C ARG A 90 -5.70 -0.63 -16.64
N LEU A 91 -6.39 -0.47 -17.76
CA LEU A 91 -6.35 0.77 -18.52
C LEU A 91 -7.46 1.71 -18.02
N ILE A 92 -7.09 2.96 -17.74
CA ILE A 92 -8.01 4.06 -17.43
C ILE A 92 -7.85 5.17 -18.46
N GLU A 93 -8.90 5.97 -18.63
CA GLU A 93 -8.87 7.14 -19.50
C GLU A 93 -8.50 8.37 -18.68
N ILE A 94 -7.42 9.05 -19.10
CA ILE A 94 -6.95 10.33 -18.58
C ILE A 94 -6.70 11.23 -19.80
N ASP A 95 -7.34 12.40 -19.85
CA ASP A 95 -7.22 13.37 -20.95
C ASP A 95 -7.38 12.75 -22.36
N GLY A 96 -8.34 11.84 -22.52
CA GLY A 96 -8.63 11.14 -23.78
C GLY A 96 -7.61 10.05 -24.17
N LYS A 97 -6.65 9.73 -23.30
CA LYS A 97 -5.65 8.68 -23.51
C LYS A 97 -5.88 7.51 -22.56
N LYS A 98 -5.76 6.29 -23.09
CA LYS A 98 -5.70 5.08 -22.27
C LYS A 98 -4.31 4.96 -21.65
N THR A 99 -4.23 5.04 -20.33
CA THR A 99 -3.02 4.83 -19.55
C THR A 99 -3.22 3.70 -18.56
N ALA A 100 -2.15 3.03 -18.16
CA ALA A 100 -2.20 2.11 -17.03
C ALA A 100 -2.59 2.86 -15.75
N LEU A 101 -3.47 2.23 -14.98
CA LEU A 101 -3.77 2.55 -13.59
C LEU A 101 -2.49 2.40 -12.75
N THR A 102 -2.28 3.26 -11.76
CA THR A 102 -1.20 3.07 -10.78
C THR A 102 -1.70 2.45 -9.48
N ILE A 103 -0.77 1.98 -8.65
CA ILE A 103 -1.08 1.49 -7.30
C ILE A 103 -1.92 2.51 -6.52
N LEU A 104 -1.49 3.77 -6.42
CA LEU A 104 -2.24 4.78 -5.65
C LEU A 104 -3.65 5.00 -6.19
N GLU A 105 -3.84 5.00 -7.51
CA GLU A 105 -5.16 5.15 -8.11
C GLU A 105 -6.07 3.96 -7.76
N ALA A 106 -5.54 2.73 -7.73
CA ALA A 106 -6.27 1.56 -7.26
C ALA A 106 -6.71 1.71 -5.80
N VAL A 107 -5.81 2.16 -4.92
CA VAL A 107 -6.13 2.41 -3.51
C VAL A 107 -7.21 3.49 -3.36
N ILE A 108 -7.09 4.62 -4.07
CA ILE A 108 -8.09 5.69 -3.99
C ILE A 108 -9.45 5.20 -4.51
N PHE A 109 -9.47 4.46 -5.62
CA PHE A 109 -10.69 3.89 -6.18
C PHE A 109 -11.37 2.96 -5.17
N GLN A 110 -10.62 2.05 -4.56
CA GLN A 110 -11.12 1.09 -3.58
C GLN A 110 -11.63 1.76 -2.30
N THR A 111 -10.89 2.73 -1.76
CA THR A 111 -11.25 3.43 -0.52
C THR A 111 -12.38 4.45 -0.68
N GLY A 112 -12.82 4.73 -1.91
CA GLY A 112 -13.95 5.64 -2.19
C GLY A 112 -15.25 5.21 -1.50
N ILE A 113 -15.43 3.91 -1.22
CA ILE A 113 -16.60 3.36 -0.55
C ILE A 113 -16.80 3.90 0.88
N PHE A 114 -15.73 4.33 1.55
CA PHE A 114 -15.81 4.88 2.91
C PHE A 114 -16.36 6.31 2.93
N ALA A 115 -16.36 7.03 1.81
CA ALA A 115 -16.63 8.47 1.81
C ALA A 115 -18.03 8.83 2.33
N ALA A 116 -19.04 8.00 2.04
CA ALA A 116 -20.45 8.29 2.31
C ALA A 116 -20.79 8.34 3.80
N SER A 117 -20.16 7.50 4.63
CA SER A 117 -20.47 7.41 6.06
C SER A 117 -19.49 8.18 6.96
N ARG A 118 -18.47 8.83 6.38
CA ARG A 118 -17.32 9.39 7.12
C ARG A 118 -17.32 10.92 7.20
N GLY A 119 -18.49 11.55 7.07
CA GLY A 119 -18.63 13.00 7.19
C GLY A 119 -18.02 13.52 8.50
N GLY A 120 -17.27 14.62 8.41
CA GLY A 120 -16.58 15.23 9.55
C GLY A 120 -15.33 14.46 10.03
N ARG A 121 -14.82 13.50 9.24
CA ARG A 121 -13.67 12.67 9.60
C ARG A 121 -12.56 12.75 8.57
N LEU A 122 -11.34 12.47 9.04
CA LEU A 122 -10.18 12.13 8.22
C LEU A 122 -10.00 10.61 8.23
N CYS A 123 -9.93 9.99 7.06
CA CYS A 123 -9.45 8.62 6.89
C CYS A 123 -8.00 8.63 6.37
N VAL A 124 -7.14 7.78 6.92
CA VAL A 124 -5.73 7.66 6.55
C VAL A 124 -5.48 6.24 6.05
N PHE A 125 -4.89 6.15 4.86
CA PHE A 125 -4.64 4.90 4.16
C PHE A 125 -3.17 4.80 3.70
N TRP A 126 -2.67 3.58 3.57
CA TRP A 126 -1.43 3.31 2.86
C TRP A 126 -1.62 3.47 1.35
N GLY A 127 -0.68 4.11 0.67
CA GLY A 127 -0.74 4.30 -0.78
C GLY A 127 -0.41 3.07 -1.63
N ASP A 128 -0.32 1.88 -1.02
CA ASP A 128 0.11 0.62 -1.65
C ASP A 128 -0.66 -0.65 -1.24
N GLN A 129 -1.83 -0.50 -0.62
CA GLN A 129 -2.64 -1.65 -0.21
C GLN A 129 -4.06 -1.52 -0.74
N VAL A 130 -4.51 -2.51 -1.50
CA VAL A 130 -5.90 -2.62 -1.97
C VAL A 130 -6.57 -3.72 -1.16
N PHE A 131 -7.74 -3.44 -0.58
CA PHE A 131 -8.51 -4.43 0.14
C PHE A 131 -9.99 -4.38 -0.23
N ILE A 132 -10.65 -5.52 -0.36
CA ILE A 132 -12.07 -5.61 -0.69
C ILE A 132 -12.81 -6.12 0.53
N PRO A 133 -13.52 -5.25 1.28
CA PRO A 133 -14.22 -5.64 2.49
C PRO A 133 -15.29 -6.69 2.21
N SER A 134 -15.42 -7.66 3.10
CA SER A 134 -16.52 -8.63 3.09
C SER A 134 -17.72 -8.18 3.94
N ARG A 135 -17.57 -7.08 4.70
CA ARG A 135 -18.62 -6.45 5.50
C ARG A 135 -18.90 -5.01 5.06
N ALA A 136 -20.05 -4.49 5.50
CA ALA A 136 -20.41 -3.09 5.32
C ALA A 136 -19.40 -2.15 6.00
N VAL A 137 -19.07 -1.06 5.31
CA VAL A 137 -18.02 -0.11 5.74
C VAL A 137 -18.55 1.11 6.49
N ASP A 138 -19.87 1.17 6.69
CA ASP A 138 -20.54 2.32 7.30
C ASP A 138 -20.01 2.60 8.71
N PHE A 139 -19.76 3.87 8.99
CA PHE A 139 -19.36 4.31 10.32
C PHE A 139 -20.52 4.19 11.30
N GLU A 140 -20.25 3.58 12.46
CA GLU A 140 -21.28 3.30 13.46
C GLU A 140 -21.59 4.49 14.37
N GLY A 141 -20.81 5.57 14.30
CA GLY A 141 -21.05 6.75 15.12
C GLY A 141 -20.70 6.55 16.59
N THR A 142 -19.76 5.65 16.89
CA THR A 142 -19.45 5.24 18.27
C THR A 142 -18.10 5.73 18.76
N HIS A 143 -17.10 5.95 17.89
CA HIS A 143 -15.72 6.25 18.30
C HIS A 143 -15.08 7.45 17.63
N HIS A 144 -14.22 8.14 18.38
CA HIS A 144 -13.40 9.23 17.87
C HIS A 144 -12.29 8.73 16.94
N ALA A 145 -11.68 7.58 17.23
CA ALA A 145 -10.73 6.87 16.37
C ALA A 145 -11.19 5.44 16.10
N GLU A 146 -11.00 4.96 14.88
CA GLU A 146 -11.17 3.56 14.50
C GLU A 146 -9.98 3.10 13.67
N ILE A 147 -9.32 2.00 14.05
CA ILE A 147 -8.38 1.30 13.17
C ILE A 147 -9.15 0.29 12.32
N PHE A 148 -8.83 0.19 11.04
CA PHE A 148 -9.47 -0.76 10.15
C PHE A 148 -8.75 -2.11 10.27
N ASP A 149 -9.50 -3.17 10.45
CA ASP A 149 -8.94 -4.50 10.68
C ASP A 149 -9.74 -5.60 9.96
N ILE A 150 -9.14 -6.78 9.93
CA ILE A 150 -9.76 -8.02 9.49
C ILE A 150 -9.90 -8.88 10.74
N ARG A 151 -11.11 -9.00 11.29
CA ARG A 151 -11.34 -9.86 12.45
C ARG A 151 -11.46 -11.32 12.06
N ALA A 152 -10.69 -12.15 12.74
CA ALA A 152 -10.69 -13.59 12.54
C ALA A 152 -10.34 -14.32 13.85
N GLU A 153 -10.69 -15.61 13.89
CA GLU A 153 -10.22 -16.50 14.94
C GLU A 153 -8.71 -16.71 14.80
N ILE A 154 -7.99 -16.60 15.91
CA ILE A 154 -6.55 -16.84 15.92
C ILE A 154 -6.24 -18.34 15.85
N PRO A 155 -5.11 -18.76 15.28
CA PRO A 155 -4.71 -20.16 15.27
C PRO A 155 -4.39 -20.68 16.68
N SER A 156 -4.46 -22.00 16.82
CA SER A 156 -4.15 -22.69 18.08
C SER A 156 -2.66 -22.99 18.28
N ASP A 157 -1.84 -22.79 17.25
CA ASP A 157 -0.42 -23.15 17.21
C ASP A 157 0.50 -21.99 16.79
N GLU A 158 1.76 -22.11 17.19
CA GLU A 158 2.81 -21.10 16.98
C GLU A 158 3.23 -20.95 15.52
N GLU A 159 3.25 -22.03 14.74
CA GLU A 159 3.70 -22.02 13.35
C GLU A 159 2.75 -21.20 12.49
N THR A 160 1.45 -21.48 12.58
CA THR A 160 0.41 -20.72 11.87
C THR A 160 0.35 -19.28 12.37
N TRP A 161 0.57 -19.03 13.67
CA TRP A 161 0.65 -17.68 14.21
C TRP A 161 1.81 -16.88 13.59
N ALA A 162 3.00 -17.49 13.54
CA ALA A 162 4.20 -16.85 13.00
C ALA A 162 4.04 -16.49 11.51
N MET A 163 3.39 -17.36 10.74
CA MET A 163 3.12 -17.14 9.32
C MET A 163 2.06 -16.06 9.08
N ASP A 164 0.93 -16.13 9.79
CA ASP A 164 -0.28 -15.40 9.37
C ASP A 164 -0.60 -14.17 10.22
N TRP A 165 -0.07 -14.07 11.44
CA TRP A 165 -0.48 -13.06 12.42
C TRP A 165 0.66 -12.21 12.96
N GLN A 166 1.82 -12.81 13.25
CA GLN A 166 2.92 -12.14 13.95
C GLN A 166 3.43 -10.87 13.25
N SER A 167 3.34 -10.80 11.92
CA SER A 167 3.79 -9.65 11.14
C SER A 167 2.86 -8.43 11.19
N TYR A 168 1.68 -8.55 11.82
CA TYR A 168 0.64 -7.54 11.86
C TYR A 168 0.43 -6.97 13.27
N GLY A 169 -0.06 -5.73 13.34
CA GLY A 169 -0.59 -5.18 14.58
C GLY A 169 -1.88 -5.90 14.97
N LEU A 170 -2.07 -6.16 16.26
CA LEU A 170 -3.27 -6.79 16.81
C LEU A 170 -4.22 -5.73 17.34
N ILE A 171 -5.49 -5.86 16.94
CA ILE A 171 -6.61 -5.14 17.52
C ILE A 171 -7.36 -6.10 18.43
N ILE A 172 -7.52 -5.71 19.70
CA ILE A 172 -8.13 -6.52 20.75
C ILE A 172 -9.43 -5.84 21.18
N PRO A 173 -10.60 -6.31 20.72
CA PRO A 173 -11.88 -5.79 21.17
C PRO A 173 -12.09 -6.02 22.67
N THR A 174 -12.70 -5.07 23.35
CA THR A 174 -12.98 -5.16 24.79
C THR A 174 -14.48 -5.20 25.06
N ALA A 175 -14.88 -5.72 26.23
CA ALA A 175 -16.29 -5.76 26.64
C ALA A 175 -16.91 -4.35 26.81
N SER A 176 -16.11 -3.30 26.99
CA SER A 176 -16.61 -1.92 27.02
C SER A 176 -16.94 -1.39 25.63
N GLY A 177 -16.59 -2.13 24.56
CA GLY A 177 -16.68 -1.72 23.17
C GLY A 177 -15.56 -0.77 22.73
N GLU A 178 -14.52 -0.54 23.54
CA GLU A 178 -13.24 0.02 23.07
C GLU A 178 -12.37 -1.10 22.47
N ALA A 179 -11.31 -0.71 21.77
CA ALA A 179 -10.28 -1.64 21.31
C ALA A 179 -8.93 -1.35 21.98
N LEU A 180 -8.02 -2.32 21.96
CA LEU A 180 -6.61 -2.15 22.31
C LEU A 180 -5.74 -2.45 21.09
N GLN A 181 -4.60 -1.75 20.95
CA GLN A 181 -3.65 -1.99 19.85
C GLN A 181 -2.32 -2.51 20.39
N ARG A 182 -1.82 -3.63 19.85
CA ARG A 182 -0.49 -4.18 20.17
C ARG A 182 0.26 -4.52 18.90
N GLU A 183 1.44 -3.94 18.72
CA GLU A 183 2.21 -4.13 17.51
C GLU A 183 2.94 -5.49 17.50
N LYS A 184 2.73 -6.31 16.46
CA LYS A 184 3.56 -7.47 16.07
C LYS A 184 3.96 -8.40 17.22
N GLN A 185 2.98 -9.07 17.82
CA GLN A 185 3.22 -9.97 18.94
C GLN A 185 3.69 -11.35 18.45
N ASN A 186 4.78 -11.86 19.02
CA ASN A 186 5.15 -13.27 18.87
C ASN A 186 4.24 -14.18 19.72
N TRP A 187 4.36 -15.50 19.54
CA TRP A 187 3.52 -16.47 20.23
C TRP A 187 3.60 -16.36 21.76
N CYS A 188 4.80 -16.21 22.31
CA CYS A 188 5.02 -16.05 23.75
C CYS A 188 4.38 -14.77 24.30
N GLU A 189 4.42 -13.67 23.54
CA GLU A 189 3.76 -12.42 23.90
C GLU A 189 2.24 -12.53 23.87
N LEU A 190 1.67 -13.16 22.83
CA LEU A 190 0.25 -13.46 22.76
C LEU A 190 -0.21 -14.28 23.98
N LYS A 191 0.52 -15.35 24.33
CA LYS A 191 0.21 -16.17 25.52
C LYS A 191 0.20 -15.33 26.80
N ARG A 192 1.16 -14.41 26.95
CA ARG A 192 1.21 -13.49 28.09
C ARG A 192 -0.02 -12.58 28.15
N LEU A 193 -0.49 -12.07 27.01
CA LEU A 193 -1.70 -11.25 26.93
C LEU A 193 -2.96 -12.06 27.34
N ILE A 194 -3.01 -13.34 26.98
CA ILE A 194 -4.08 -14.26 27.41
C ILE A 194 -4.01 -14.51 28.91
N ASP A 195 -2.83 -14.83 29.45
CA ASP A 195 -2.62 -15.11 30.88
C ASP A 195 -2.94 -13.89 31.77
N GLN A 196 -2.66 -12.69 31.27
CA GLN A 196 -3.01 -11.41 31.91
C GLN A 196 -4.50 -11.07 31.79
N GLY A 197 -5.28 -11.84 31.04
CA GLY A 197 -6.68 -11.59 30.77
C GLY A 197 -6.94 -10.34 29.93
N ILE A 198 -5.95 -9.88 29.15
CA ILE A 198 -6.11 -8.79 28.18
C ILE A 198 -6.81 -9.33 26.94
N VAL A 199 -6.35 -10.47 26.44
CA VAL A 199 -7.02 -11.25 25.40
C VAL A 199 -7.91 -12.28 26.08
N LYS A 200 -9.20 -12.30 25.73
CA LYS A 200 -10.18 -13.22 26.32
C LYS A 200 -10.93 -13.96 25.22
N PRO A 201 -11.29 -15.23 25.44
CA PRO A 201 -12.23 -15.91 24.57
C PRO A 201 -13.62 -15.27 24.64
N ASP A 202 -14.37 -15.38 23.54
CA ASP A 202 -15.80 -15.09 23.48
C ASP A 202 -16.61 -16.14 24.28
N GLU A 203 -17.94 -15.98 24.30
CA GLU A 203 -18.85 -16.89 25.01
C GLU A 203 -18.78 -18.34 24.50
N SER A 204 -18.29 -18.56 23.28
CA SER A 204 -18.10 -19.88 22.68
C SER A 204 -16.72 -20.46 22.90
N GLY A 205 -15.84 -19.77 23.64
CA GLY A 205 -14.49 -20.22 23.93
C GLY A 205 -13.45 -19.84 22.85
N ARG A 206 -13.82 -19.07 21.83
CA ARG A 206 -12.95 -18.72 20.71
C ARG A 206 -12.29 -17.37 20.93
N ILE A 207 -11.03 -17.21 20.50
CA ILE A 207 -10.33 -15.92 20.59
C ILE A 207 -10.39 -15.25 19.22
N ILE A 208 -11.15 -14.16 19.12
CA ILE A 208 -11.30 -13.36 17.91
C ILE A 208 -10.51 -12.06 18.07
N LEU A 209 -9.52 -11.85 17.21
CA LEU A 209 -8.70 -10.64 17.16
C LEU A 209 -8.79 -10.01 15.77
N GLY A 210 -8.45 -8.72 15.68
CA GLY A 210 -8.31 -8.02 14.40
C GLY A 210 -6.84 -7.96 13.94
N LYS A 211 -6.59 -8.28 12.67
CA LYS A 211 -5.33 -7.93 11.99
C LYS A 211 -5.42 -6.48 11.52
N SER A 212 -4.61 -5.60 12.12
CA SER A 212 -4.55 -4.18 11.75
C SER A 212 -4.07 -4.01 10.31
N LEU A 213 -4.81 -3.23 9.52
CA LEU A 213 -4.38 -2.77 8.20
C LEU A 213 -3.50 -1.52 8.29
N GLY A 214 -3.27 -0.97 9.48
CA GLY A 214 -2.58 0.32 9.69
C GLY A 214 -3.30 1.53 9.07
N CYS A 215 -4.52 1.32 8.58
CA CYS A 215 -5.44 2.36 8.10
C CYS A 215 -6.37 2.75 9.24
N PHE A 216 -6.73 4.03 9.35
CA PHE A 216 -7.56 4.49 10.45
C PHE A 216 -8.42 5.68 10.07
N SER A 217 -9.47 5.92 10.86
CA SER A 217 -10.31 7.11 10.73
C SER A 217 -10.37 7.85 12.05
N VAL A 218 -10.18 9.18 12.02
CA VAL A 218 -10.29 10.06 13.18
C VAL A 218 -11.32 11.15 12.98
N SER A 219 -12.09 11.45 14.03
CA SER A 219 -12.99 12.61 14.08
C SER A 219 -12.21 13.92 14.02
N GLN A 220 -12.83 14.98 13.48
CA GLN A 220 -12.27 16.33 13.48
C GLN A 220 -11.85 16.80 14.89
N THR A 221 -12.62 16.47 15.92
CA THR A 221 -12.33 16.84 17.32
C THR A 221 -11.02 16.22 17.80
N LEU A 222 -10.85 14.91 17.60
CA LEU A 222 -9.62 14.22 17.99
C LEU A 222 -8.43 14.70 17.15
N LEU A 223 -8.61 14.87 15.85
CA LEU A 223 -7.55 15.39 14.98
C LEU A 223 -7.07 16.77 15.42
N SER A 224 -7.98 17.67 15.78
CA SER A 224 -7.64 19.01 16.26
C SER A 224 -6.86 18.96 17.57
N ALA A 225 -7.27 18.10 18.51
CA ALA A 225 -6.56 17.92 19.77
C ALA A 225 -5.15 17.33 19.56
N LEU A 226 -4.98 16.39 18.62
CA LEU A 226 -3.67 15.83 18.27
C LEU A 226 -2.76 16.88 17.62
N LEU A 227 -3.29 17.74 16.75
CA LEU A 227 -2.51 18.83 16.15
C LEU A 227 -1.97 19.80 17.21
N GLU A 228 -2.77 20.09 18.24
CA GLU A 228 -2.36 20.92 19.37
C GLU A 228 -1.30 20.21 20.24
N GLU A 229 -1.54 18.95 20.60
CA GLU A 229 -0.63 18.15 21.42
C GLU A 229 0.77 18.00 20.80
N PHE A 230 0.84 17.83 19.47
CA PHE A 230 2.10 17.63 18.74
C PHE A 230 2.60 18.89 18.01
N ALA A 231 2.03 20.07 18.30
CA ALA A 231 2.46 21.32 17.68
C ALA A 231 3.96 21.62 17.80
N PRO A 232 4.65 21.32 18.93
CA PRO A 232 6.10 21.50 19.04
C PRO A 232 6.88 20.67 18.01
N GLU A 233 6.57 19.39 17.87
CA GLU A 233 7.24 18.50 16.91
C GLU A 233 7.01 18.95 15.47
N LEU A 234 5.79 19.39 15.14
CA LEU A 234 5.43 19.89 13.82
C LEU A 234 6.19 21.17 13.46
N ALA A 235 6.49 22.02 14.44
CA ALA A 235 7.27 23.23 14.24
C ALA A 235 8.77 22.93 14.06
N GLU A 236 9.31 22.00 14.86
CA GLU A 236 10.74 21.68 14.87
C GLU A 236 11.18 20.81 13.69
N LYS A 237 10.34 19.85 13.28
CA LYS A 237 10.61 18.88 12.19
C LYS A 237 11.87 18.03 12.38
N GLN A 238 12.20 17.65 13.62
CA GLN A 238 13.43 16.90 13.94
C GLN A 238 13.19 15.47 14.46
N SER A 239 11.95 15.15 14.84
CA SER A 239 11.59 13.83 15.37
C SER A 239 10.91 12.97 14.31
N LYS A 240 10.87 11.66 14.56
CA LYS A 240 10.11 10.70 13.77
C LYS A 240 9.20 9.92 14.69
N MET A 241 7.89 9.94 14.43
CA MET A 241 6.91 9.18 15.20
C MET A 241 5.91 8.48 14.28
N ASP A 242 5.71 7.19 14.55
CA ASP A 242 4.74 6.31 13.90
C ASP A 242 3.52 6.08 14.78
N THR A 243 2.34 5.94 14.16
CA THR A 243 1.04 5.97 14.86
C THR A 243 0.91 4.86 15.91
N ASP A 244 1.29 3.63 15.57
CA ASP A 244 1.08 2.48 16.45
C ASP A 244 1.92 2.58 17.74
N PRO A 245 3.27 2.58 17.68
CA PRO A 245 4.09 2.61 18.90
C PRO A 245 4.12 3.96 19.63
N HIS A 246 3.78 5.08 18.96
CA HIS A 246 3.87 6.40 19.58
C HIS A 246 2.52 6.98 20.02
N LEU A 247 1.40 6.49 19.48
CA LEU A 247 0.06 6.95 19.85
C LEU A 247 -0.84 5.80 20.31
N TRP A 248 -1.14 4.83 19.46
CA TRP A 248 -2.18 3.82 19.77
C TRP A 248 -1.81 2.89 20.92
N MET A 249 -0.56 2.41 20.96
CA MET A 249 -0.07 1.58 22.05
C MET A 249 -0.18 2.31 23.40
N PRO A 250 0.47 3.48 23.62
CA PRO A 250 0.39 4.15 24.92
C PRO A 250 -1.03 4.64 25.27
N LEU A 251 -1.87 4.93 24.28
CA LEU A 251 -3.27 5.33 24.49
C LEU A 251 -4.14 4.18 25.04
N THR A 252 -3.79 2.94 24.67
CA THR A 252 -4.59 1.72 24.92
C THR A 252 -3.90 0.70 25.83
N SER A 253 -2.76 1.03 26.42
CA SER A 253 -2.04 0.17 27.37
C SER A 253 -2.02 0.76 28.78
N THR A 254 -1.86 -0.11 29.76
CA THR A 254 -1.46 0.37 31.10
C THR A 254 0.00 0.83 31.10
N ARG A 255 0.40 1.64 32.08
CA ARG A 255 1.80 2.09 32.24
C ARG A 255 2.76 0.92 32.32
N ASN A 256 2.45 -0.03 33.21
CA ASN A 256 3.29 -1.21 33.44
C ASN A 256 3.43 -2.05 32.17
N GLU A 257 2.32 -2.29 31.47
CA GLU A 257 2.33 -3.05 30.22
C GLU A 257 3.19 -2.36 29.15
N PHE A 258 3.01 -1.06 28.93
CA PHE A 258 3.75 -0.31 27.92
C PHE A 258 5.26 -0.38 28.16
N VAL A 259 5.67 -0.06 29.39
CA VAL A 259 7.09 -0.02 29.77
C VAL A 259 7.71 -1.42 29.76
N SER A 260 6.97 -2.45 30.21
CA SER A 260 7.47 -3.83 30.20
C SER A 260 7.74 -4.38 28.79
N ASN A 261 7.08 -3.82 27.77
CA ASN A 261 7.29 -4.17 26.36
C ASN A 261 8.25 -3.20 25.65
N GLY A 262 9.08 -2.45 26.39
CA GLY A 262 10.10 -1.55 25.83
C GLY A 262 9.59 -0.16 25.44
N GLY A 263 8.37 0.19 25.82
CA GLY A 263 7.82 1.54 25.64
C GLY A 263 8.48 2.58 26.54
N ASP A 264 8.55 3.81 26.06
CA ASP A 264 9.08 4.96 26.79
C ASP A 264 8.06 5.47 27.84
N GLU A 265 8.45 5.47 29.10
CA GLU A 265 7.58 5.83 30.23
C GLU A 265 7.08 7.28 30.13
N ALA A 266 7.96 8.22 29.75
CA ALA A 266 7.60 9.63 29.58
C ALA A 266 6.55 9.81 28.46
N ARG A 267 6.65 8.99 27.41
CA ARG A 267 5.66 8.98 26.33
C ARG A 267 4.32 8.46 26.80
N TRP A 268 4.29 7.37 27.57
CA TRP A 268 3.03 6.88 28.14
C TRP A 268 2.37 7.95 29.00
N GLU A 269 3.14 8.63 29.86
CA GLU A 269 2.63 9.70 30.72
C GLU A 269 2.03 10.84 29.91
N ARG A 270 2.74 11.35 28.90
CA ARG A 270 2.22 12.41 28.00
C ARG A 270 0.91 12.00 27.31
N ILE A 271 0.86 10.82 26.72
CA ILE A 271 -0.33 10.35 25.99
C ILE A 271 -1.50 10.07 26.94
N ASN A 272 -1.21 9.56 28.15
CA ASN A 272 -2.22 9.36 29.16
C ASN A 272 -2.77 10.70 29.69
N GLU A 273 -1.93 11.70 29.92
CA GLU A 273 -2.39 13.04 30.28
C GLU A 273 -3.21 13.68 29.15
N PHE A 274 -2.77 13.55 27.89
CA PHE A 274 -3.56 13.94 26.72
C PHE A 274 -4.94 13.29 26.75
N LYS A 275 -5.01 11.97 26.96
CA LYS A 275 -6.27 11.21 27.07
C LYS A 275 -7.15 11.72 28.21
N GLN A 276 -6.58 12.11 29.34
CA GLN A 276 -7.32 12.67 30.48
C GLN A 276 -7.84 14.09 30.20
N ARG A 277 -7.07 14.92 29.50
CA ARG A 277 -7.49 16.26 29.05
C ARG A 277 -8.56 16.19 27.97
N PHE A 278 -8.47 15.21 27.07
CA PHE A 278 -9.44 14.99 26.01
C PHE A 278 -10.76 14.49 26.60
N SER A 279 -11.70 15.41 26.84
CA SER A 279 -13.05 15.08 27.26
C SER A 279 -13.84 14.53 26.08
N ALA A 280 -14.09 13.22 26.09
CA ALA A 280 -14.84 12.53 25.05
C ALA A 280 -16.31 12.98 25.06
N GLN A 281 -16.71 13.83 24.10
CA GLN A 281 -18.10 14.24 23.95
C GLN A 281 -18.85 13.23 23.08
N GLY A 282 -19.71 12.44 23.71
CA GLY A 282 -20.68 11.56 23.05
C GLY A 282 -20.10 10.28 22.43
N LEU A 283 -18.85 10.26 22.01
CA LEU A 283 -18.18 9.09 21.43
C LEU A 283 -17.19 8.46 22.41
N LYS A 284 -17.00 7.15 22.27
CA LYS A 284 -15.85 6.42 22.81
C LYS A 284 -14.56 6.89 22.16
N LEU A 285 -13.41 6.66 22.79
CA LEU A 285 -12.16 7.19 22.29
C LEU A 285 -11.64 6.36 21.11
N PHE A 286 -11.45 5.07 21.32
CA PHE A 286 -10.74 4.21 20.39
C PHE A 286 -11.48 2.88 20.18
N GLY A 287 -11.80 2.60 18.93
CA GLY A 287 -12.40 1.35 18.49
C GLY A 287 -11.75 0.86 17.21
N ASP A 288 -12.47 0.02 16.49
CA ASP A 288 -12.02 -0.57 15.24
C ASP A 288 -13.17 -0.70 14.25
N LYS A 289 -12.81 -0.86 12.98
CA LYS A 289 -13.75 -1.13 11.89
C LYS A 289 -13.37 -2.46 11.24
N ASP A 290 -14.11 -3.48 11.65
CA ASP A 290 -14.02 -4.83 11.08
C ASP A 290 -14.54 -4.85 9.64
N LEU A 291 -13.63 -5.14 8.71
CA LEU A 291 -13.93 -5.30 7.30
C LEU A 291 -14.43 -6.72 6.96
N GLY A 292 -14.36 -7.65 7.92
CA GLY A 292 -14.81 -9.03 7.85
C GLY A 292 -13.71 -10.03 7.50
N SER A 293 -13.84 -11.27 7.98
CA SER A 293 -12.83 -12.34 7.84
C SER A 293 -12.50 -12.69 6.40
N GLU A 294 -13.46 -12.55 5.48
CA GLU A 294 -13.31 -12.85 4.05
C GLU A 294 -12.82 -11.64 3.24
N THR A 295 -12.28 -10.61 3.91
CA THR A 295 -11.71 -9.44 3.24
C THR A 295 -10.52 -9.86 2.40
N LEU A 296 -10.57 -9.56 1.10
CA LEU A 296 -9.44 -9.76 0.20
C LEU A 296 -8.42 -8.66 0.45
N TRP A 297 -7.13 -9.00 0.52
CA TRP A 297 -6.06 -8.03 0.77
C TRP A 297 -4.89 -8.24 -0.19
N TRP A 298 -4.65 -7.23 -1.03
CA TRP A 298 -3.60 -7.20 -2.03
C TRP A 298 -2.58 -6.11 -1.67
N ASP A 299 -1.48 -6.54 -1.08
CA ASP A 299 -0.34 -5.66 -0.72
C ASP A 299 0.63 -5.54 -1.91
N TYR A 300 1.00 -4.32 -2.27
CA TYR A 300 1.94 -4.00 -3.35
C TYR A 300 3.24 -3.35 -2.83
N GLY A 301 3.60 -3.64 -1.59
CA GLY A 301 4.79 -3.16 -0.90
C GLY A 301 6.04 -4.04 -1.10
N GLN A 302 5.93 -5.19 -1.78
CA GLN A 302 7.02 -6.12 -2.07
C GLN A 302 6.94 -6.66 -3.51
N VAL A 303 8.10 -6.82 -4.16
CA VAL A 303 8.16 -7.25 -5.58
C VAL A 303 7.53 -8.62 -5.80
N GLN A 304 7.67 -9.53 -4.83
CA GLN A 304 7.03 -10.84 -4.83
C GLN A 304 5.52 -10.73 -4.85
N LEU A 305 4.95 -9.94 -3.93
CA LEU A 305 3.51 -9.78 -3.79
C LEU A 305 2.91 -9.07 -5.00
N TYR A 306 3.64 -8.11 -5.60
CA TYR A 306 3.25 -7.50 -6.86
C TYR A 306 3.10 -8.52 -8.00
N HIS A 307 4.08 -9.41 -8.17
CA HIS A 307 4.01 -10.50 -9.17
C HIS A 307 2.89 -11.49 -8.86
N GLN A 308 2.76 -11.93 -7.60
CA GLN A 308 1.72 -12.84 -7.17
C GLN A 308 0.32 -12.27 -7.39
N ASN A 309 0.09 -11.01 -7.04
CA ASN A 309 -1.22 -10.36 -7.23
C ASN A 309 -1.61 -10.26 -8.72
N PHE A 310 -0.65 -10.17 -9.64
CA PHE A 310 -0.94 -10.31 -11.07
C PHE A 310 -1.42 -11.73 -11.37
N LEU A 311 -0.65 -12.75 -10.98
CA LEU A 311 -0.99 -14.14 -11.31
C LEU A 311 -2.25 -14.66 -10.63
N LYS A 312 -2.60 -14.16 -9.44
CA LYS A 312 -3.87 -14.47 -8.76
C LYS A 312 -5.09 -14.17 -9.64
N SER A 313 -5.00 -13.20 -10.55
CA SER A 313 -6.09 -12.91 -11.50
C SER A 313 -6.35 -14.03 -12.52
N LEU A 314 -5.45 -15.00 -12.63
CA LEU A 314 -5.60 -16.20 -13.48
C LEU A 314 -6.24 -17.37 -12.74
N GLU A 315 -6.52 -17.25 -11.45
CA GLU A 315 -7.14 -18.32 -10.68
C GLU A 315 -8.63 -18.43 -10.98
N GLU A 316 -9.13 -19.67 -11.06
CA GLU A 316 -10.57 -19.98 -11.02
C GLU A 316 -11.06 -20.01 -9.57
N SER A 317 -10.84 -18.91 -8.85
CA SER A 317 -11.22 -18.71 -7.46
C SER A 317 -12.08 -17.45 -7.30
N PHE A 318 -12.76 -17.29 -6.17
CA PHE A 318 -13.49 -16.06 -5.83
C PHE A 318 -12.56 -14.84 -5.81
N GLU A 319 -11.36 -14.97 -5.22
CA GLU A 319 -10.37 -13.89 -5.20
C GLU A 319 -9.90 -13.54 -6.63
N GLY A 320 -9.67 -14.54 -7.48
CA GLY A 320 -9.31 -14.34 -8.89
C GLY A 320 -10.41 -13.61 -9.68
N GLU A 321 -11.69 -13.97 -9.47
CA GLU A 321 -12.83 -13.27 -10.07
C GLU A 321 -12.92 -11.82 -9.58
N CYS A 322 -12.79 -11.57 -8.27
CA CYS A 322 -12.78 -10.23 -7.72
C CYS A 322 -11.62 -9.37 -8.25
N LEU A 323 -10.41 -9.93 -8.38
CA LEU A 323 -9.26 -9.27 -9.01
C LEU A 323 -9.58 -8.89 -10.45
N ARG A 324 -10.12 -9.83 -11.24
CA ARG A 324 -10.48 -9.57 -12.63
C ARG A 324 -11.57 -8.52 -12.77
N GLN A 325 -12.57 -8.52 -11.88
CA GLN A 325 -13.62 -7.51 -11.87
C GLN A 325 -13.06 -6.12 -11.48
N PHE A 326 -12.24 -6.06 -10.44
CA PHE A 326 -11.67 -4.80 -9.94
C PHE A 326 -10.74 -4.14 -10.97
N TYR A 327 -9.92 -4.94 -11.65
CA TYR A 327 -9.00 -4.47 -12.70
C TYR A 327 -9.58 -4.48 -14.11
N ASP A 328 -10.86 -4.88 -14.29
CA ASP A 328 -11.53 -4.96 -15.59
C ASP A 328 -10.77 -5.85 -16.60
N LEU A 329 -10.39 -7.04 -16.12
CA LEU A 329 -9.52 -8.00 -16.81
C LEU A 329 -10.26 -9.16 -17.48
N GLU A 330 -11.51 -9.42 -17.13
CA GLU A 330 -12.25 -10.62 -17.59
C GLU A 330 -12.23 -10.75 -19.12
N ARG A 331 -12.42 -9.64 -19.83
CA ARG A 331 -12.40 -9.58 -21.30
C ARG A 331 -11.03 -9.83 -21.94
N TYR A 332 -9.95 -9.79 -21.16
CA TYR A 332 -8.58 -10.00 -21.63
C TYR A 332 -8.05 -11.38 -21.25
N TRP A 333 -8.82 -12.17 -20.50
CA TRP A 333 -8.41 -13.51 -20.08
C TRP A 333 -8.66 -14.54 -21.17
N ILE A 334 -7.61 -15.29 -21.50
CA ILE A 334 -7.60 -16.27 -22.57
C ILE A 334 -7.24 -17.62 -21.97
N LYS A 335 -8.18 -18.57 -22.02
CA LYS A 335 -7.99 -19.92 -21.51
C LYS A 335 -7.09 -20.75 -22.41
N SER A 336 -7.36 -20.74 -23.71
CA SER A 336 -6.52 -21.37 -24.72
C SER A 336 -6.87 -20.77 -26.09
N SER A 337 -5.87 -20.27 -26.83
CA SER A 337 -6.06 -19.73 -28.18
C SER A 337 -4.74 -19.68 -28.95
N ASP A 338 -4.83 -19.65 -30.28
CA ASP A 338 -3.75 -19.26 -31.18
C ASP A 338 -4.15 -17.94 -31.85
N LEU A 339 -3.44 -16.86 -31.51
CA LEU A 339 -3.69 -15.50 -31.97
C LEU A 339 -2.65 -15.11 -33.02
N ASP A 340 -2.79 -15.62 -34.24
CA ASP A 340 -1.91 -15.31 -35.37
C ASP A 340 -0.42 -15.50 -35.05
N GLY A 341 -0.06 -16.71 -34.62
CA GLY A 341 1.32 -17.06 -34.28
C GLY A 341 1.71 -16.77 -32.83
N LEU A 342 0.73 -16.46 -31.97
CA LEU A 342 0.87 -16.40 -30.52
C LEU A 342 -0.02 -17.47 -29.86
N LEU A 343 0.60 -18.52 -29.34
CA LEU A 343 -0.06 -19.53 -28.53
C LEU A 343 -0.25 -19.01 -27.11
N VAL A 344 -1.49 -18.98 -26.63
CA VAL A 344 -1.85 -18.43 -25.32
C VAL A 344 -2.59 -19.47 -24.51
N GLU A 345 -2.13 -19.77 -23.31
CA GLU A 345 -2.79 -20.66 -22.34
C GLU A 345 -2.92 -19.95 -20.99
N ASN A 346 -4.13 -19.97 -20.43
CA ASN A 346 -4.47 -19.39 -19.12
C ASN A 346 -3.78 -18.05 -18.83
N SER A 347 -3.93 -17.05 -19.71
CA SER A 347 -3.17 -15.81 -19.61
C SER A 347 -4.03 -14.58 -19.90
N ILE A 348 -3.62 -13.43 -19.36
CA ILE A 348 -4.30 -12.14 -19.56
C ILE A 348 -3.41 -11.23 -20.41
N LEU A 349 -3.95 -10.77 -21.54
CA LEU A 349 -3.24 -9.92 -22.49
C LEU A 349 -3.91 -8.55 -22.64
N VAL A 350 -3.33 -7.52 -22.03
CA VAL A 350 -3.84 -6.14 -22.07
C VAL A 350 -2.96 -5.28 -22.98
N ASN A 351 -3.47 -4.87 -24.13
CA ASN A 351 -2.70 -4.06 -25.10
C ASN A 351 -1.35 -4.72 -25.47
N THR A 352 -1.40 -5.99 -25.88
CA THR A 352 -0.24 -6.81 -26.22
C THR A 352 -0.22 -7.15 -27.71
N GLN A 353 0.94 -7.03 -28.34
CA GLN A 353 1.24 -7.46 -29.71
C GLN A 353 2.49 -8.34 -29.65
N ALA A 354 2.32 -9.65 -29.84
CA ALA A 354 3.44 -10.59 -29.73
C ALA A 354 3.23 -11.83 -30.61
N LYS A 355 4.30 -12.60 -30.80
CA LYS A 355 4.27 -13.99 -31.31
C LYS A 355 4.93 -14.94 -30.30
N GLY A 356 4.87 -16.23 -30.56
CA GLY A 356 5.49 -17.27 -29.75
C GLY A 356 4.47 -17.93 -28.81
N THR A 357 4.83 -18.13 -27.55
CA THR A 357 4.03 -18.83 -26.54
C THR A 357 3.99 -18.09 -25.20
N VAL A 358 2.79 -17.98 -24.62
CA VAL A 358 2.51 -17.37 -23.32
C VAL A 358 1.63 -18.31 -22.51
N ARG A 359 2.09 -18.72 -21.33
CA ARG A 359 1.34 -19.60 -20.41
C ARG A 359 1.24 -19.00 -19.02
N ASP A 360 0.11 -19.13 -18.36
CA ASP A 360 -0.06 -18.74 -16.94
C ASP A 360 0.50 -17.34 -16.60
N SER A 361 0.32 -16.37 -17.51
CA SER A 361 1.01 -15.08 -17.44
C SER A 361 0.06 -13.88 -17.61
N VAL A 362 0.47 -12.74 -17.08
CA VAL A 362 -0.25 -11.45 -17.24
C VAL A 362 0.66 -10.44 -17.91
N LEU A 363 0.30 -10.04 -19.12
CA LEU A 363 1.07 -9.15 -19.98
C LEU A 363 0.27 -7.86 -20.21
N MET A 364 0.87 -6.71 -19.92
CA MET A 364 0.29 -5.41 -20.19
C MET A 364 1.25 -4.51 -20.97
N GLY A 365 0.81 -4.00 -22.13
CA GLY A 365 1.60 -3.06 -22.93
C GLY A 365 2.87 -3.69 -23.49
N ILE A 366 2.76 -4.93 -23.99
CA ILE A 366 3.90 -5.69 -24.51
C ILE A 366 3.92 -5.64 -26.03
N SER A 367 5.10 -5.34 -26.59
CA SER A 367 5.40 -5.55 -28.01
C SER A 367 6.58 -6.51 -28.09
N ALA A 368 6.42 -7.67 -28.72
CA ALA A 368 7.50 -8.65 -28.83
C ALA A 368 7.51 -9.40 -30.17
N ASP A 369 8.69 -9.68 -30.72
CA ASP A 369 8.79 -10.48 -31.96
C ASP A 369 8.61 -11.97 -31.69
N ASP A 370 9.06 -12.46 -30.53
CA ASP A 370 9.01 -13.88 -30.14
C ASP A 370 9.06 -14.04 -28.61
N LEU A 371 8.04 -14.64 -28.01
CA LEU A 371 7.97 -14.93 -26.58
C LEU A 371 7.98 -16.44 -26.33
N ASP A 372 8.67 -16.88 -25.28
CA ASP A 372 8.48 -18.18 -24.64
C ASP A 372 8.44 -17.96 -23.13
N VAL A 373 7.25 -17.62 -22.63
CA VAL A 373 7.07 -17.18 -21.24
C VAL A 373 6.02 -17.99 -20.50
N SER A 374 6.31 -18.31 -19.24
CA SER A 374 5.39 -19.03 -18.35
C SER A 374 5.39 -18.43 -16.95
N GLY A 375 4.23 -18.26 -16.30
CA GLY A 375 4.17 -17.74 -14.93
C GLY A 375 4.65 -16.29 -14.78
N CYS A 376 4.64 -15.48 -15.84
CA CYS A 376 5.29 -14.18 -15.87
C CYS A 376 4.31 -13.02 -15.66
N ALA A 377 4.78 -11.95 -15.01
CA ALA A 377 4.15 -10.64 -15.06
C ALA A 377 5.02 -9.72 -15.91
N MET A 378 4.47 -9.14 -16.98
CA MET A 378 5.23 -8.25 -17.88
C MET A 378 4.48 -6.94 -18.09
N VAL A 379 5.17 -5.81 -17.93
CA VAL A 379 4.56 -4.48 -18.01
C VAL A 379 5.39 -3.52 -18.87
N ASN A 380 4.78 -2.93 -19.89
CA ASN A 380 5.32 -1.83 -20.71
C ASN A 380 6.69 -2.11 -21.36
N SER A 381 6.86 -3.29 -21.92
CA SER A 381 8.13 -3.75 -22.50
C SER A 381 8.06 -3.90 -24.02
N SER A 382 9.16 -3.57 -24.70
CA SER A 382 9.35 -3.71 -26.15
C SER A 382 10.57 -4.57 -26.42
N LEU A 383 10.38 -5.77 -26.94
CA LEU A 383 11.35 -6.86 -26.86
C LEU A 383 11.51 -7.56 -28.22
N SER A 384 12.69 -8.09 -28.53
CA SER A 384 12.89 -8.95 -29.70
C SER A 384 12.45 -10.38 -29.36
N ARG A 385 13.36 -11.21 -28.82
CA ARG A 385 13.04 -12.54 -28.29
C ARG A 385 13.16 -12.58 -26.78
N VAL A 386 12.20 -13.18 -26.08
CA VAL A 386 12.27 -13.41 -24.62
C VAL A 386 11.98 -14.83 -24.24
N LYS A 387 12.76 -15.36 -23.30
CA LYS A 387 12.47 -16.61 -22.61
C LYS A 387 12.53 -16.39 -21.09
N ALA A 388 11.44 -16.70 -20.39
CA ALA A 388 11.34 -16.46 -18.96
C ALA A 388 10.33 -17.38 -18.27
N GLU A 389 10.61 -17.77 -17.03
CA GLU A 389 9.70 -18.57 -16.20
C GLU A 389 9.55 -17.94 -14.82
N LYS A 390 8.32 -17.75 -14.34
CA LYS A 390 8.04 -17.19 -13.00
C LYS A 390 8.77 -15.86 -12.77
N SER A 391 8.87 -15.04 -13.81
CA SER A 391 9.68 -13.80 -13.81
C SER A 391 8.82 -12.55 -13.85
N LEU A 392 9.44 -11.41 -13.54
CA LEU A 392 8.84 -10.08 -13.70
C LEU A 392 9.70 -9.22 -14.63
N LEU A 393 9.11 -8.73 -15.73
CA LEU A 393 9.74 -7.72 -16.58
C LEU A 393 8.96 -6.41 -16.48
N TYR A 394 9.65 -5.32 -16.18
CA TYR A 394 9.03 -4.02 -16.04
C TYR A 394 9.77 -2.96 -16.86
N ASN A 395 9.06 -2.36 -17.80
CA ASN A 395 9.53 -1.25 -18.62
C ASN A 395 10.74 -1.60 -19.51
N CYS A 396 10.98 -2.88 -19.81
CA CYS A 396 12.18 -3.32 -20.50
C CYS A 396 12.13 -3.04 -22.00
N ILE A 397 13.21 -2.47 -22.55
CA ILE A 397 13.40 -2.36 -24.01
C ILE A 397 14.64 -3.17 -24.38
N ASP A 398 14.51 -4.17 -25.25
CA ASP A 398 15.64 -4.95 -25.74
C ASP A 398 15.46 -5.41 -27.19
N LEU A 399 16.44 -5.13 -28.04
CA LEU A 399 16.44 -5.55 -29.45
C LEU A 399 17.15 -6.89 -29.67
N THR A 400 17.66 -7.51 -28.59
CA THR A 400 18.36 -8.79 -28.59
C THR A 400 17.59 -9.85 -27.81
N ASP A 401 18.06 -11.10 -27.87
CA ASP A 401 17.51 -12.22 -27.11
C ASP A 401 17.73 -11.98 -25.60
N LEU A 402 16.64 -11.98 -24.84
CA LEU A 402 16.63 -11.80 -23.40
C LEU A 402 16.15 -13.08 -22.71
N GLU A 403 17.06 -13.80 -22.07
CA GLU A 403 16.74 -14.96 -21.22
C GLU A 403 16.88 -14.57 -19.75
N LEU A 404 15.83 -14.88 -18.97
CA LEU A 404 15.80 -14.69 -17.52
C LEU A 404 15.87 -16.04 -16.82
N SER A 405 16.57 -16.08 -15.68
CA SER A 405 16.49 -17.23 -14.77
C SER A 405 15.11 -17.27 -14.10
N THR A 406 14.69 -18.46 -13.68
CA THR A 406 13.40 -18.62 -12.98
C THR A 406 13.34 -17.74 -11.74
N GLY A 407 12.29 -16.94 -11.58
CA GLY A 407 12.16 -16.03 -10.44
C GLY A 407 12.92 -14.70 -10.58
N GLU A 408 13.63 -14.48 -11.69
CA GLU A 408 14.35 -13.24 -11.93
C GLU A 408 13.39 -12.07 -12.24
N VAL A 409 13.79 -10.89 -11.80
CA VAL A 409 13.11 -9.62 -12.07
C VAL A 409 14.06 -8.73 -12.87
N ALA A 410 13.61 -8.22 -14.01
CA ALA A 410 14.35 -7.25 -14.83
C ALA A 410 13.55 -5.96 -14.98
N VAL A 411 14.22 -4.83 -14.77
CA VAL A 411 13.62 -3.50 -14.88
C VAL A 411 14.57 -2.55 -15.59
N ASP A 412 14.07 -1.84 -16.61
CA ASP A 412 14.83 -0.75 -17.21
C ASP A 412 14.38 0.61 -16.64
N VAL A 413 15.37 1.37 -16.19
CA VAL A 413 15.23 2.76 -15.74
C VAL A 413 15.84 3.67 -16.79
N PHE A 414 15.05 4.59 -17.32
CA PHE A 414 15.50 5.54 -18.34
C PHE A 414 15.87 6.86 -17.68
N LEU A 415 17.17 7.01 -17.40
CA LEU A 415 17.73 8.20 -16.76
C LEU A 415 18.15 9.21 -17.82
N PRO A 416 17.67 10.46 -17.81
CA PRO A 416 18.10 11.48 -18.77
C PRO A 416 19.63 11.65 -18.86
N SER A 417 20.35 11.48 -17.74
CA SER A 417 21.81 11.58 -17.71
C SER A 417 22.59 10.35 -18.19
N GLN A 418 22.00 9.15 -18.17
CA GLN A 418 22.70 7.87 -18.43
C GLN A 418 22.05 7.01 -19.52
N GLY A 419 20.89 7.41 -20.04
CA GLY A 419 20.07 6.59 -20.91
C GLY A 419 19.44 5.40 -20.17
N ARG A 420 19.34 4.26 -20.85
CA ARG A 420 18.76 3.02 -20.31
C ARG A 420 19.73 2.33 -19.33
N VAL A 421 19.32 2.21 -18.08
CA VAL A 421 19.99 1.42 -17.04
C VAL A 421 19.14 0.21 -16.67
N ARG A 422 19.65 -1.00 -16.93
CA ARG A 422 18.99 -2.24 -16.54
C ARG A 422 19.37 -2.64 -15.11
N MET A 423 18.36 -2.93 -14.30
CA MET A 423 18.48 -3.46 -12.96
C MET A 423 17.82 -4.83 -12.87
N ARG A 424 18.54 -5.79 -12.28
CA ARG A 424 18.10 -7.17 -12.06
C ARG A 424 17.97 -7.47 -10.58
N THR A 425 17.00 -8.29 -10.21
CA THR A 425 16.79 -8.80 -8.85
C THR A 425 16.04 -10.13 -8.87
N GLU A 426 15.60 -10.64 -7.72
CA GLU A 426 14.85 -11.89 -7.60
C GLU A 426 13.54 -11.66 -6.84
N LEU A 427 12.50 -12.41 -7.16
CA LEU A 427 11.20 -12.30 -6.50
C LEU A 427 11.27 -12.63 -5.00
N SER A 428 12.14 -13.55 -4.59
CA SER A 428 12.30 -14.00 -3.20
C SER A 428 13.09 -13.03 -2.30
N ARG A 429 13.63 -11.94 -2.85
CA ARG A 429 14.54 -11.04 -2.15
C ARG A 429 13.81 -10.04 -1.25
N ASP A 430 14.28 -9.86 -0.01
CA ASP A 430 13.94 -8.68 0.80
C ASP A 430 14.89 -7.51 0.50
N GLY A 431 14.39 -6.52 -0.24
CA GLY A 431 15.20 -5.39 -0.66
C GLY A 431 15.63 -4.40 0.43
N LYS A 432 15.21 -4.57 1.69
CA LYS A 432 15.73 -3.78 2.82
C LYS A 432 17.14 -4.21 3.23
N GLU A 433 17.45 -5.50 3.16
CA GLU A 433 18.69 -6.07 3.74
C GLU A 433 19.95 -5.71 2.94
N ASP A 434 19.78 -5.43 1.65
CA ASP A 434 20.84 -5.18 0.69
C ASP A 434 20.64 -3.89 -0.10
N TRP A 435 19.78 -2.98 0.38
CA TRP A 435 19.47 -1.68 -0.24
C TRP A 435 20.72 -0.91 -0.71
N ALA A 436 21.80 -0.94 0.09
CA ALA A 436 23.06 -0.25 -0.19
C ALA A 436 24.09 -1.10 -0.95
N LYS A 437 23.83 -2.40 -1.18
CA LYS A 437 24.74 -3.33 -1.85
C LYS A 437 24.40 -3.42 -3.33
N THR A 438 25.43 -3.60 -4.16
CA THR A 438 25.23 -3.98 -5.56
C THR A 438 25.03 -5.48 -5.63
N VAL A 439 23.95 -5.91 -6.28
CA VAL A 439 23.57 -7.33 -6.42
C VAL A 439 23.37 -7.67 -7.89
N ASN A 440 23.44 -8.96 -8.24
CA ASN A 440 23.10 -9.50 -9.57
C ASN A 440 23.81 -8.81 -10.74
N GLY A 441 25.05 -8.36 -10.52
CA GLY A 441 25.85 -7.67 -11.54
C GLY A 441 25.31 -6.29 -11.93
N ASN A 442 24.41 -5.71 -11.13
CA ASN A 442 23.83 -4.41 -11.42
C ASN A 442 24.90 -3.31 -11.52
N PRO A 443 24.67 -2.29 -12.37
CA PRO A 443 25.59 -1.14 -12.46
C PRO A 443 25.59 -0.29 -11.19
N HIS A 444 24.49 -0.29 -10.43
CA HIS A 444 24.31 0.50 -9.22
C HIS A 444 23.68 -0.35 -8.11
N SER A 445 23.94 0.02 -6.85
CA SER A 445 23.06 -0.39 -5.74
C SER A 445 21.72 0.34 -5.85
N PHE A 446 20.67 -0.21 -5.24
CA PHE A 446 19.35 0.45 -5.27
C PHE A 446 19.37 1.81 -4.56
N ALA A 447 20.15 1.95 -3.48
CA ALA A 447 20.39 3.24 -2.82
C ALA A 447 21.09 4.26 -3.72
N ALA A 448 22.09 3.83 -4.50
CA ALA A 448 22.80 4.71 -5.42
C ALA A 448 21.87 5.15 -6.58
N LEU A 449 21.13 4.21 -7.17
CA LEU A 449 20.15 4.50 -8.21
C LEU A 449 19.05 5.45 -7.72
N ASN A 450 18.54 5.25 -6.50
CA ASN A 450 17.55 6.13 -5.88
C ASN A 450 18.08 7.59 -5.80
N LYS A 451 19.34 7.78 -5.35
CA LYS A 451 19.98 9.11 -5.32
C LYS A 451 20.18 9.72 -6.71
N ILE A 452 20.53 8.90 -7.70
CA ILE A 452 20.66 9.38 -9.09
C ILE A 452 19.30 9.92 -9.55
N VAL A 453 18.24 9.11 -9.43
CA VAL A 453 16.87 9.50 -9.82
C VAL A 453 16.38 10.75 -9.07
N GLU A 454 16.74 10.95 -7.79
CA GLU A 454 16.43 12.18 -7.04
C GLU A 454 17.05 13.44 -7.66
N GLY A 455 18.19 13.31 -8.36
CA GLY A 455 18.89 14.40 -9.03
C GLY A 455 18.46 14.67 -10.47
N GLU A 456 17.57 13.84 -11.05
CA GLU A 456 17.16 13.93 -12.46
C GLU A 456 15.95 14.86 -12.68
N ASN A 457 15.82 15.38 -13.90
CA ASN A 457 14.58 16.04 -14.32
C ASN A 457 13.50 15.01 -14.64
N LEU A 458 12.52 14.86 -13.73
CA LEU A 458 11.45 13.87 -13.86
C LEU A 458 10.60 14.00 -15.13
N GLN A 459 10.48 15.21 -15.70
CA GLN A 459 9.72 15.42 -16.94
C GLN A 459 10.40 14.79 -18.16
N GLU A 460 11.69 14.48 -18.07
CA GLU A 460 12.49 13.96 -19.18
C GLU A 460 12.54 12.42 -19.22
N PHE A 461 12.14 11.71 -18.16
CA PHE A 461 12.14 10.23 -18.12
C PHE A 461 11.35 9.62 -19.28
N ALA A 462 10.14 10.12 -19.52
CA ALA A 462 9.29 9.64 -20.62
C ALA A 462 9.90 9.97 -21.99
N SER A 463 10.55 11.13 -22.11
CA SER A 463 11.24 11.54 -23.34
C SER A 463 12.45 10.65 -23.61
N GLU A 464 13.23 10.31 -22.58
CA GLU A 464 14.38 9.41 -22.71
C GLU A 464 13.94 7.99 -23.09
N ARG A 465 12.89 7.47 -22.47
CA ARG A 465 12.31 6.19 -22.89
C ARG A 465 11.87 6.22 -24.35
N ASN A 466 11.22 7.28 -24.82
CA ASN A 466 10.74 7.37 -26.21
C ASN A 466 11.85 7.50 -27.25
N ARG A 467 13.09 7.82 -26.84
CA ARG A 467 14.26 7.84 -27.74
C ARG A 467 14.80 6.44 -28.00
N TRP A 468 14.63 5.52 -27.05
CA TRP A 468 14.93 4.10 -27.18
C TRP A 468 13.78 3.37 -27.86
#